data_AF-A0A929NYM6-F1
#
_entry.id   AF-A0A929NYM6-F1
#
_cell.length_a   1.000
_cell.length_b   1.000
_cell.length_c   1.000
_cell.angle_alpha   90.00
_cell.angle_beta   90.00
_cell.angle_gamma   90.00
#
_symmetry.space_group_name_H-M   'P 1'
#
loop_
_entity.id
_entity.type
_entity.pdbx_description
1 polymer ?
#
loop_
_entity_poly.entity_id
_entity_poly.type
_entity_poly.pdbx_seq_one_letter_code
_entity_poly.pdbx_strand_id
1 'polypeptide(L)'
;MALMLSACATPNINSLDPNSGPERSLVEIDGDNLFSTAYWDAGTASEQSLQGGFFGSYIFTVPQAASLGAHQVQLKRSGKEGNKVPFTVTATVPFGSPRLDRVSLVYADFQPANQVNTWVYVQGANVDVSAEVLINGTVVPTVAHKGIVNDLLGVNPQDLNFPIYHHLALLAAPGSVATGSNLNVQIRNADGLLSNIIVYRMPNDAATMDSDGDDIPDTWEINGYDADGDGTIDIDLKALGADPHRPDIFVEVDVMNSLTNSPGAAVWTAVRTAFANAPVINPGSDNGINVSIDTSGSVPFWQTINLTGTASTTFENFYTLKTANFDNDVRGRIYHYCIWANAHPSGWSGISDVDWVNGGDDCIVSFDDFPASYQSVRSMAATFMHEFGHNLNQKHGGVDHYNKNPVYSSVMSYSWQLRTGLNNASRRSRPIYSPFYYQLNGAVETNGAIPAGVTNNLPDYSQGMGRNLLENNLNEPAGLYNGNAVDWNQDGDSTDTGVTRDLNSNGSTTDTITDFSNWSNLNFSGPRNNGTYSN
;
A
#
# COMPACT_ATOMS: atom_id res chain seq x y z
N MET A 1 9.69 -29.18 25.32
CA MET A 1 10.69 -29.09 26.41
C MET A 1 12.04 -28.54 25.91
N ALA A 2 12.03 -27.52 25.04
CA ALA A 2 13.23 -26.80 24.55
C ALA A 2 13.19 -25.29 24.88
N LEU A 3 12.01 -24.73 25.24
CA LEU A 3 11.87 -23.33 25.64
C LEU A 3 12.44 -22.98 27.03
N MET A 4 12.80 -23.97 27.87
CA MET A 4 13.23 -23.71 29.26
C MET A 4 14.75 -23.65 29.48
N LEU A 5 15.60 -23.92 28.48
CA LEU A 5 17.06 -23.96 28.66
C LEU A 5 17.80 -22.66 28.25
N SER A 6 17.12 -21.68 27.64
CA SER A 6 17.69 -20.35 27.33
C SER A 6 17.63 -19.36 28.51
N ALA A 7 16.92 -19.69 29.60
CA ALA A 7 16.60 -18.76 30.68
C ALA A 7 17.80 -18.20 31.48
N CYS A 8 19.03 -18.65 31.20
CA CYS A 8 20.25 -18.25 31.91
C CYS A 8 21.34 -17.63 31.03
N ALA A 9 21.16 -17.42 29.72
CA ALA A 9 22.19 -16.76 28.91
C ALA A 9 22.12 -15.23 29.03
N THR A 10 23.28 -14.56 28.96
CA THR A 10 23.34 -13.09 28.91
C THR A 10 22.74 -12.63 27.58
N PRO A 11 21.77 -11.71 27.58
CA PRO A 11 21.26 -11.16 26.33
C PRO A 11 22.29 -10.22 25.71
N ASN A 12 22.45 -10.24 24.39
CA ASN A 12 23.43 -9.40 23.69
C ASN A 12 22.82 -8.84 22.41
N ILE A 13 23.28 -7.64 22.02
CA ILE A 13 22.93 -6.97 20.77
C ILE A 13 24.10 -7.13 19.81
N ASN A 14 23.86 -7.70 18.63
CA ASN A 14 24.83 -7.75 17.55
C ASN A 14 24.80 -6.45 16.75
N SER A 15 23.59 -5.99 16.40
CA SER A 15 23.40 -4.74 15.66
C SER A 15 22.03 -4.11 15.94
N LEU A 16 21.90 -2.85 15.57
CA LEU A 16 20.65 -2.09 15.54
C LEU A 16 20.37 -1.71 14.09
N ASP A 17 19.15 -1.94 13.61
CA ASP A 17 18.74 -1.57 12.26
C ASP A 17 17.46 -0.71 12.26
N PRO A 18 17.55 0.58 11.88
CA PRO A 18 18.79 1.32 11.65
C PRO A 18 19.55 1.57 12.96
N ASN A 19 20.85 1.87 12.86
CA ASN A 19 21.68 2.25 14.03
C ASN A 19 21.69 3.77 14.30
N SER A 20 21.00 4.54 13.46
CA SER A 20 20.87 5.99 13.59
C SER A 20 19.60 6.46 12.89
N GLY A 21 19.05 7.57 13.35
CA GLY A 21 17.80 8.10 12.82
C GLY A 21 17.25 9.20 13.70
N PRO A 22 16.13 9.83 13.32
CA PRO A 22 15.46 10.78 14.17
C PRO A 22 14.88 10.14 15.43
N GLU A 23 14.44 10.97 16.39
CA GLU A 23 13.56 10.50 17.45
C GLU A 23 12.34 9.77 16.89
N ARG A 24 11.82 8.79 17.64
CA ARG A 24 10.69 7.93 17.24
C ARG A 24 10.91 7.03 16.03
N SER A 25 12.15 6.89 15.54
CA SER A 25 12.47 5.82 14.59
C SER A 25 12.14 4.46 15.17
N LEU A 26 11.57 3.58 14.35
CA LEU A 26 11.47 2.16 14.65
C LEU A 26 12.83 1.50 14.44
N VAL A 27 13.27 0.71 15.42
CA VAL A 27 14.59 0.07 15.41
C VAL A 27 14.45 -1.40 15.72
N GLU A 28 14.95 -2.24 14.83
CA GLU A 28 15.12 -3.67 15.04
C GLU A 28 16.42 -3.94 15.80
N ILE A 29 16.35 -4.90 16.74
CA ILE A 29 17.49 -5.39 17.51
C ILE A 29 17.80 -6.79 17.00
N ASP A 30 18.91 -6.92 16.27
CA ASP A 30 19.51 -8.21 15.98
C ASP A 30 20.43 -8.62 17.15
N GLY A 31 20.22 -9.82 17.69
CA GLY A 31 20.92 -10.27 18.87
C GLY A 31 20.44 -11.61 19.44
N ASP A 32 20.96 -11.94 20.62
CA ASP A 32 20.71 -13.22 21.28
C ASP A 32 19.89 -13.05 22.57
N ASN A 33 19.07 -14.05 22.88
CA ASN A 33 18.24 -14.11 24.10
C ASN A 33 17.30 -12.90 24.26
N LEU A 34 16.67 -12.50 23.15
CA LEU A 34 15.83 -11.31 23.04
C LEU A 34 14.56 -11.33 23.91
N PHE A 35 14.20 -12.47 24.53
CA PHE A 35 13.23 -12.53 25.64
C PHE A 35 13.81 -11.84 26.90
N SER A 36 14.00 -10.53 26.79
CA SER A 36 14.68 -9.63 27.71
C SER A 36 14.06 -8.23 27.60
N THR A 37 14.51 -7.28 28.42
CA THR A 37 14.07 -5.88 28.37
C THR A 37 15.21 -5.01 27.86
N ALA A 38 14.96 -4.21 26.82
CA ALA A 38 15.88 -3.19 26.34
C ALA A 38 15.83 -1.95 27.25
N TYR A 39 16.97 -1.31 27.42
CA TYR A 39 17.15 -0.08 28.17
C TYR A 39 17.84 0.95 27.28
N TRP A 40 17.24 2.13 27.21
CA TRP A 40 17.83 3.33 26.62
C TRP A 40 18.74 4.01 27.62
N ASP A 41 19.77 4.70 27.14
CA ASP A 41 20.73 5.44 27.97
C ASP A 41 21.37 4.63 29.09
N ALA A 42 21.66 3.36 28.77
CA ALA A 42 22.09 2.36 29.71
C ALA A 42 23.34 2.78 30.52
N GLY A 43 23.22 2.74 31.85
CA GLY A 43 24.26 3.12 32.80
C GLY A 43 24.44 4.62 33.02
N THR A 44 23.49 5.44 32.58
CA THR A 44 23.45 6.89 32.86
C THR A 44 22.29 7.24 33.79
N ALA A 45 22.16 8.51 34.16
CA ALA A 45 21.05 9.00 34.98
C ALA A 45 19.70 9.07 34.22
N SER A 46 19.72 9.06 32.87
CA SER A 46 18.53 9.05 32.01
C SER A 46 18.13 7.63 31.57
N GLU A 47 18.70 6.59 32.19
CA GLU A 47 18.36 5.20 31.85
C GLU A 47 16.86 4.95 32.01
N GLN A 48 16.24 4.39 30.98
CA GLN A 48 14.82 4.02 30.98
C GLN A 48 14.59 2.71 30.23
N SER A 49 13.62 1.92 30.68
CA SER A 49 13.21 0.71 29.96
C SER A 49 12.45 1.08 28.69
N LEU A 50 12.70 0.34 27.62
CA LEU A 50 12.00 0.44 26.36
C LEU A 50 10.94 -0.67 26.26
N GLN A 51 9.79 -0.34 25.70
CA GLN A 51 8.81 -1.35 25.33
C GLN A 51 9.32 -2.13 24.12
N GLY A 52 9.24 -3.45 24.21
CA GLY A 52 9.59 -4.39 23.15
C GLY A 52 8.37 -4.89 22.38
N GLY A 53 8.61 -5.77 21.43
CA GLY A 53 7.57 -6.50 20.72
C GLY A 53 7.11 -7.78 21.43
N PHE A 54 6.34 -8.57 20.70
CA PHE A 54 5.74 -9.81 21.17
C PHE A 54 6.82 -10.84 21.47
N PHE A 55 6.93 -11.21 22.75
CA PHE A 55 8.00 -12.07 23.29
C PHE A 55 9.40 -11.44 23.33
N GLY A 56 9.52 -10.12 23.47
CA GLY A 56 10.75 -9.48 23.97
C GLY A 56 11.25 -8.28 23.17
N SER A 57 12.54 -7.97 23.34
CA SER A 57 13.15 -6.73 22.84
C SER A 57 13.88 -6.95 21.51
N TYR A 58 13.17 -7.40 20.49
CA TYR A 58 13.67 -7.44 19.10
C TYR A 58 13.33 -6.17 18.33
N ILE A 59 12.50 -5.29 18.89
CA ILE A 59 12.10 -4.03 18.27
C ILE A 59 11.84 -3.00 19.37
N PHE A 60 12.13 -1.74 19.10
CA PHE A 60 11.73 -0.62 19.95
C PHE A 60 11.52 0.65 19.11
N THR A 61 10.88 1.64 19.71
CA THR A 61 10.80 2.99 19.17
C THR A 61 11.78 3.87 19.92
N VAL A 62 12.62 4.63 19.20
CA VAL A 62 13.51 5.63 19.80
C VAL A 62 12.67 6.58 20.66
N PRO A 63 13.03 6.84 21.93
CA PRO A 63 12.23 7.68 22.81
C PRO A 63 11.90 9.04 22.20
N GLN A 64 10.67 9.50 22.42
CA GLN A 64 10.26 10.86 22.08
C GLN A 64 11.12 11.88 22.82
N ALA A 65 11.46 12.99 22.16
CA ALA A 65 12.31 14.05 22.71
C ALA A 65 13.72 13.57 23.11
N ALA A 66 14.21 12.48 22.51
CA ALA A 66 15.59 12.04 22.70
C ALA A 66 16.55 13.13 22.19
N SER A 67 17.58 13.44 22.99
CA SER A 67 18.56 14.45 22.61
C SER A 67 19.38 14.03 21.39
N LEU A 68 19.88 15.00 20.63
CA LEU A 68 20.82 14.70 19.54
C LEU A 68 22.10 14.05 20.08
N GLY A 69 22.59 13.02 19.38
CA GLY A 69 23.83 12.33 19.71
C GLY A 69 23.66 10.85 20.03
N ALA A 70 24.69 10.26 20.63
CA ALA A 70 24.77 8.82 20.87
C ALA A 70 24.10 8.44 22.20
N HIS A 71 23.24 7.43 22.14
CA HIS A 71 22.52 6.84 23.27
C HIS A 71 22.83 5.35 23.36
N GLN A 72 23.16 4.86 24.56
CA GLN A 72 23.55 3.46 24.75
C GLN A 72 22.33 2.58 24.94
N VAL A 73 22.12 1.61 24.05
CA VAL A 73 21.07 0.60 24.17
C VAL A 73 21.66 -0.67 24.78
N GLN A 74 20.97 -1.27 25.75
CA GLN A 74 21.41 -2.50 26.42
C GLN A 74 20.24 -3.42 26.71
N LEU A 75 20.43 -4.72 26.55
CA LEU A 75 19.46 -5.73 27.00
C LEU A 75 19.76 -6.18 28.43
N LYS A 76 18.73 -6.31 29.27
CA LYS A 76 18.83 -6.86 30.63
C LYS A 76 17.82 -7.98 30.85
N ARG A 77 18.23 -9.05 31.54
CA ARG A 77 17.37 -10.18 31.90
C ARG A 77 17.86 -10.85 33.18
N SER A 78 16.97 -11.05 34.16
CA SER A 78 17.25 -11.85 35.37
C SER A 78 18.56 -11.47 36.08
N GLY A 79 18.86 -10.17 36.19
CA GLY A 79 20.09 -9.66 36.82
C GLY A 79 21.36 -9.75 35.96
N LYS A 80 21.26 -10.19 34.70
CA LYS A 80 22.34 -10.13 33.71
C LYS A 80 22.18 -8.92 32.81
N GLU A 81 23.29 -8.29 32.51
CA GLU A 81 23.39 -7.15 31.61
C GLU A 81 24.20 -7.53 30.38
N GLY A 82 23.66 -7.22 29.20
CA GLY A 82 24.32 -7.41 27.91
C GLY A 82 25.38 -6.37 27.60
N ASN A 83 25.95 -6.48 26.40
CA ASN A 83 26.73 -5.40 25.82
C ASN A 83 25.88 -4.15 25.56
N LYS A 84 26.55 -2.99 25.50
CA LYS A 84 25.95 -1.72 25.12
C LYS A 84 26.26 -1.42 23.66
N VAL A 85 25.25 -1.04 22.89
CA VAL A 85 25.37 -0.69 21.48
C VAL A 85 24.82 0.73 21.29
N PRO A 86 25.56 1.65 20.65
CA PRO A 86 25.10 3.01 20.47
C PRO A 86 24.04 3.10 19.36
N PHE A 87 22.95 3.80 19.63
CA PHE A 87 22.09 4.40 18.61
C PHE A 87 22.39 5.89 18.52
N THR A 88 22.46 6.45 17.31
CA THR A 88 22.69 7.90 17.13
C THR A 88 21.42 8.62 16.71
N VAL A 89 20.90 9.49 17.57
CA VAL A 89 19.78 10.39 17.24
C VAL A 89 20.31 11.53 16.37
N THR A 90 19.84 11.62 15.14
CA THR A 90 20.36 12.54 14.12
C THR A 90 19.55 13.82 13.96
N ALA A 91 18.27 13.79 14.32
CA ALA A 91 17.38 14.94 14.20
C ALA A 91 16.15 14.82 15.12
N THR A 92 15.59 15.98 15.46
CA THR A 92 14.19 16.09 15.88
C THR A 92 13.39 16.42 14.63
N VAL A 93 12.48 15.54 14.24
CA VAL A 93 11.72 15.65 12.97
C VAL A 93 10.23 15.81 13.26
N PRO A 94 9.42 16.29 12.30
CA PRO A 94 7.98 16.33 12.45
C PRO A 94 7.51 14.89 12.44
N PHE A 95 7.05 14.41 13.58
CA PHE A 95 6.44 13.09 13.67
C PHE A 95 4.93 13.27 13.66
N GLY A 96 4.28 12.76 12.61
CA GLY A 96 2.84 12.88 12.45
C GLY A 96 2.07 12.09 13.52
N SER A 97 0.76 12.37 13.64
CA SER A 97 -0.14 11.45 14.35
C SER A 97 -0.04 10.06 13.73
N PRO A 98 -0.24 8.97 14.50
CA PRO A 98 -0.31 7.64 13.91
C PRO A 98 -1.45 7.61 12.89
N ARG A 99 -1.31 6.86 11.80
CA ARG A 99 -2.41 6.59 10.86
C ARG A 99 -2.74 5.12 10.91
N LEU A 100 -3.99 4.79 11.17
CA LEU A 100 -4.47 3.42 11.18
C LEU A 100 -4.83 3.04 9.74
N ASP A 101 -4.09 2.09 9.17
CA ASP A 101 -4.20 1.72 7.76
C ASP A 101 -5.02 0.45 7.53
N ARG A 102 -4.95 -0.54 8.45
CA ARG A 102 -5.73 -1.77 8.35
C ARG A 102 -6.04 -2.38 9.70
N VAL A 103 -7.17 -3.07 9.76
CA VAL A 103 -7.59 -3.93 10.87
C VAL A 103 -7.93 -5.30 10.30
N SER A 104 -7.30 -6.35 10.82
CA SER A 104 -7.55 -7.75 10.49
C SER A 104 -7.69 -8.60 11.77
N LEU A 105 -7.98 -9.89 11.63
CA LEU A 105 -8.04 -10.85 12.72
C LEU A 105 -6.86 -11.82 12.64
N VAL A 106 -6.39 -12.26 13.80
CA VAL A 106 -5.37 -13.33 13.91
C VAL A 106 -5.99 -14.61 14.46
N TYR A 107 -7.11 -14.48 15.15
CA TYR A 107 -7.75 -15.58 15.86
C TYR A 107 -9.19 -15.22 16.15
N ALA A 108 -10.09 -16.19 16.01
CA ALA A 108 -11.46 -16.09 16.45
C ALA A 108 -11.94 -17.44 17.01
N ASP A 109 -12.55 -17.41 18.19
CA ASP A 109 -13.17 -18.57 18.83
C ASP A 109 -14.61 -18.23 19.21
N PHE A 110 -15.53 -18.73 18.39
CA PHE A 110 -16.97 -18.48 18.49
C PHE A 110 -17.57 -19.23 19.67
N GLN A 111 -18.13 -18.48 20.60
CA GLN A 111 -18.74 -18.96 21.82
C GLN A 111 -20.28 -19.01 21.71
N PRO A 112 -20.96 -19.75 22.60
CA PRO A 112 -22.40 -19.62 22.78
C PRO A 112 -22.83 -18.17 23.06
N ALA A 113 -24.13 -17.87 22.86
CA ALA A 113 -24.73 -16.55 23.10
C ALA A 113 -24.17 -15.42 22.22
N ASN A 114 -23.80 -15.72 20.98
CA ASN A 114 -23.37 -14.75 19.97
C ASN A 114 -22.15 -13.93 20.43
N GLN A 115 -21.16 -14.61 20.99
CA GLN A 115 -19.89 -14.02 21.42
C GLN A 115 -18.73 -14.66 20.66
N VAL A 116 -17.64 -13.92 20.50
CA VAL A 116 -16.40 -14.40 19.90
C VAL A 116 -15.22 -13.86 20.71
N ASN A 117 -14.29 -14.75 21.07
CA ASN A 117 -13.01 -14.37 21.63
C ASN A 117 -12.04 -14.16 20.48
N THR A 118 -11.39 -13.00 20.39
CA THR A 118 -10.55 -12.67 19.24
C THR A 118 -9.33 -11.84 19.62
N TRP A 119 -8.30 -11.93 18.78
CA TRP A 119 -7.22 -10.96 18.72
C TRP A 119 -7.31 -10.21 17.39
N VAL A 120 -7.31 -8.89 17.50
CA VAL A 120 -7.35 -7.97 16.37
C VAL A 120 -5.92 -7.57 16.04
N TYR A 121 -5.57 -7.64 14.76
CA TYR A 121 -4.30 -7.16 14.23
C TYR A 121 -4.50 -5.75 13.69
N VAL A 122 -3.81 -4.80 14.32
CA VAL A 122 -4.00 -3.37 14.07
C VAL A 122 -2.70 -2.82 13.54
N GLN A 123 -2.68 -2.32 12.31
CA GLN A 123 -1.45 -1.86 11.67
C GLN A 123 -1.59 -0.48 11.06
N GLY A 124 -0.49 0.27 11.08
CA GLY A 124 -0.52 1.64 10.62
C GLY A 124 0.84 2.31 10.52
N ALA A 125 0.84 3.47 9.87
CA ALA A 125 2.00 4.32 9.72
C ALA A 125 2.31 5.10 11.00
N ASN A 126 3.61 5.31 11.26
CA ASN A 126 4.13 6.11 12.37
C ASN A 126 3.61 5.65 13.75
N VAL A 127 3.41 4.34 13.94
CA VAL A 127 2.89 3.77 15.18
C VAL A 127 4.06 3.39 16.11
N ASP A 128 4.04 3.86 17.35
CA ASP A 128 5.09 3.54 18.32
C ASP A 128 4.97 2.08 18.81
N VAL A 129 6.09 1.46 19.20
CA VAL A 129 6.09 0.13 19.83
C VAL A 129 5.32 0.11 21.16
N SER A 130 5.26 1.26 21.85
CA SER A 130 4.47 1.45 23.06
C SER A 130 3.05 1.98 22.82
N ALA A 131 2.60 2.04 21.57
CA ALA A 131 1.27 2.54 21.26
C ALA A 131 0.17 1.66 21.87
N GLU A 132 -0.93 2.30 22.25
CA GLU A 132 -2.12 1.66 22.77
C GLU A 132 -3.16 1.50 21.66
N VAL A 133 -3.85 0.35 21.62
CA VAL A 133 -5.06 0.21 20.82
C VAL A 133 -6.28 0.49 21.70
N LEU A 134 -7.19 1.31 21.17
CA LEU A 134 -8.49 1.61 21.74
C LEU A 134 -9.56 0.89 20.91
N ILE A 135 -10.42 0.13 21.59
CA ILE A 135 -11.61 -0.49 21.01
C ILE A 135 -12.83 0.15 21.66
N ASN A 136 -13.67 0.80 20.85
CA ASN A 136 -14.81 1.59 21.32
C ASN A 136 -14.42 2.62 22.40
N GLY A 137 -13.26 3.25 22.22
CA GLY A 137 -12.70 4.24 23.14
C GLY A 137 -12.05 3.68 24.41
N THR A 138 -12.01 2.35 24.59
CA THR A 138 -11.37 1.70 25.74
C THR A 138 -10.02 1.10 25.36
N VAL A 139 -8.97 1.41 26.12
CA VAL A 139 -7.65 0.79 25.92
C VAL A 139 -7.73 -0.71 26.19
N VAL A 140 -7.21 -1.51 25.27
CA VAL A 140 -7.13 -2.98 25.40
C VAL A 140 -5.67 -3.43 25.51
N PRO A 141 -5.40 -4.62 26.10
CA PRO A 141 -4.06 -5.21 26.09
C PRO A 141 -3.50 -5.26 24.67
N THR A 142 -2.33 -4.67 24.50
CA THR A 142 -1.70 -4.42 23.19
C THR A 142 -0.22 -4.78 23.25
N VAL A 143 0.32 -5.34 22.17
CA VAL A 143 1.76 -5.61 22.02
C VAL A 143 2.17 -5.48 20.56
N ALA A 144 3.32 -4.83 20.29
CA ALA A 144 3.87 -4.73 18.95
C ALA A 144 4.31 -6.11 18.42
N HIS A 145 4.11 -6.36 17.13
CA HIS A 145 4.42 -7.66 16.53
C HIS A 145 5.45 -7.56 15.40
N LYS A 146 5.20 -6.77 14.36
CA LYS A 146 6.06 -6.71 13.17
C LYS A 146 6.00 -5.30 12.59
N GLY A 147 7.11 -4.80 12.08
CA GLY A 147 7.19 -3.48 11.47
C GLY A 147 7.99 -3.47 10.17
N ILE A 148 7.83 -2.39 9.41
CA ILE A 148 8.52 -2.11 8.15
C ILE A 148 9.05 -0.68 8.22
N VAL A 149 10.34 -0.47 8.00
CA VAL A 149 10.94 0.87 7.96
C VAL A 149 10.82 1.46 6.56
N ASN A 150 10.63 2.77 6.47
CA ASN A 150 10.58 3.53 5.24
C ASN A 150 11.75 4.53 5.21
N ASP A 151 12.62 4.40 4.22
CA ASP A 151 13.84 5.24 4.08
C ASP A 151 13.58 6.59 3.40
N LEU A 152 12.33 6.82 2.97
CA LEU A 152 11.87 8.00 2.23
C LEU A 152 12.64 8.27 0.94
N LEU A 153 13.50 7.34 0.49
CA LEU A 153 14.33 7.43 -0.70
C LEU A 153 15.06 8.79 -0.82
N GLY A 154 15.53 9.32 0.31
CA GLY A 154 16.27 10.59 0.37
C GLY A 154 15.42 11.85 0.21
N VAL A 155 14.08 11.73 0.19
CA VAL A 155 13.18 12.88 0.33
C VAL A 155 13.27 13.41 1.76
N ASN A 156 13.50 14.71 1.90
CA ASN A 156 13.53 15.38 3.19
C ASN A 156 12.14 15.31 3.82
N PRO A 157 11.98 14.75 5.04
CA PRO A 157 10.68 14.63 5.68
C PRO A 157 9.95 15.96 5.90
N GLN A 158 10.68 17.08 5.96
CA GLN A 158 10.10 18.42 6.11
C GLN A 158 9.34 18.89 4.85
N ASP A 159 9.61 18.28 3.70
CA ASP A 159 8.93 18.57 2.43
C ASP A 159 7.70 17.67 2.19
N LEU A 160 7.32 16.86 3.20
CA LEU A 160 6.16 15.97 3.18
C LEU A 160 5.13 16.48 4.19
N ASN A 161 3.83 16.38 3.86
CA ASN A 161 2.78 16.72 4.81
C ASN A 161 2.59 15.60 5.84
N PHE A 162 2.86 14.36 5.45
CA PHE A 162 2.76 13.20 6.32
C PHE A 162 3.95 12.24 6.06
N PRO A 163 5.17 12.57 6.53
CA PRO A 163 6.30 11.67 6.38
C PRO A 163 6.03 10.36 7.13
N ILE A 164 6.09 9.23 6.42
CA ILE A 164 5.94 7.90 7.04
C ILE A 164 7.33 7.33 7.24
N TYR A 165 7.75 7.20 8.49
CA TYR A 165 9.07 6.64 8.83
C TYR A 165 9.03 5.12 8.93
N HIS A 166 7.87 4.57 9.30
CA HIS A 166 7.66 3.14 9.42
C HIS A 166 6.17 2.81 9.46
N HIS A 167 5.88 1.55 9.20
CA HIS A 167 4.61 0.90 9.51
C HIS A 167 4.84 -0.09 10.65
N LEU A 168 3.90 -0.19 11.58
CA LEU A 168 3.96 -1.16 12.67
C LEU A 168 2.60 -1.81 12.87
N ALA A 169 2.62 -3.13 13.06
CA ALA A 169 1.46 -3.91 13.43
C ALA A 169 1.49 -4.30 14.92
N LEU A 170 0.35 -4.17 15.55
CA LEU A 170 0.08 -4.45 16.95
C LEU A 170 -0.94 -5.58 17.05
N LEU A 171 -0.73 -6.49 18.00
CA LEU A 171 -1.75 -7.44 18.45
C LEU A 171 -2.55 -6.79 19.58
N ALA A 172 -3.87 -6.71 19.41
CA ALA A 172 -4.79 -6.16 20.39
C ALA A 172 -5.81 -7.21 20.83
N ALA A 173 -5.99 -7.38 22.15
CA ALA A 173 -6.87 -8.40 22.70
C ALA A 173 -8.10 -7.75 23.39
N PRO A 174 -9.20 -7.48 22.65
CA PRO A 174 -10.41 -6.90 23.23
C PRO A 174 -11.17 -7.82 24.20
N GLY A 175 -10.80 -9.11 24.25
CA GLY A 175 -11.51 -10.13 25.01
C GLY A 175 -12.70 -10.68 24.22
N SER A 176 -13.83 -10.90 24.92
CA SER A 176 -15.07 -11.41 24.32
C SER A 176 -15.90 -10.25 23.77
N VAL A 177 -16.25 -10.33 22.49
CA VAL A 177 -17.09 -9.33 21.81
C VAL A 177 -18.29 -10.00 21.14
N ALA A 178 -19.37 -9.25 20.93
CA ALA A 178 -20.54 -9.78 20.24
C ALA A 178 -20.24 -10.06 18.76
N THR A 179 -20.69 -11.21 18.25
CA THR A 179 -20.63 -11.51 16.82
C THR A 179 -21.47 -10.52 16.02
N GLY A 180 -21.04 -10.18 14.79
CA GLY A 180 -21.75 -9.21 13.93
C GLY A 180 -21.71 -7.75 14.39
N SER A 181 -21.04 -7.44 15.52
CA SER A 181 -20.93 -6.08 16.05
C SER A 181 -19.83 -5.28 15.36
N ASN A 182 -19.93 -3.94 15.43
CA ASN A 182 -18.90 -3.03 14.94
C ASN A 182 -17.93 -2.66 16.07
N LEU A 183 -16.64 -2.77 15.80
CA LEU A 183 -15.56 -2.30 16.65
C LEU A 183 -14.98 -1.01 16.07
N ASN A 184 -15.07 0.08 16.82
CA ASN A 184 -14.35 1.30 16.48
C ASN A 184 -12.91 1.16 16.97
N VAL A 185 -11.97 0.93 16.06
CA VAL A 185 -10.56 0.71 16.36
C VAL A 185 -9.78 2.01 16.15
N GLN A 186 -8.91 2.34 17.10
CA GLN A 186 -8.05 3.52 17.04
C GLN A 186 -6.71 3.25 17.72
N ILE A 187 -5.65 3.91 17.27
CA ILE A 187 -4.31 3.85 17.86
C ILE A 187 -4.05 5.15 18.62
N ARG A 188 -3.41 5.05 19.79
CA ARG A 188 -2.83 6.17 20.51
C ARG A 188 -1.33 5.95 20.71
N ASN A 189 -0.54 6.87 20.20
CA ASN A 189 0.91 6.86 20.40
C ASN A 189 1.31 7.40 21.79
N ALA A 190 2.60 7.27 22.14
CA ALA A 190 3.11 7.65 23.45
C ALA A 190 2.97 9.16 23.74
N ASP A 191 2.92 9.97 22.69
CA ASP A 191 2.68 11.42 22.73
C ASP A 191 1.19 11.79 22.95
N GLY A 192 0.30 10.80 22.99
CA GLY A 192 -1.14 10.97 23.15
C GLY A 192 -1.89 11.30 21.85
N LEU A 193 -1.21 11.40 20.70
CA LEU A 193 -1.87 11.62 19.41
C LEU A 193 -2.63 10.37 18.97
N LEU A 194 -3.81 10.61 18.40
CA LEU A 194 -4.74 9.58 17.96
C LEU A 194 -4.73 9.41 16.45
N SER A 195 -4.95 8.19 15.99
CA SER A 195 -5.20 7.90 14.58
C SER A 195 -6.63 8.22 14.14
N ASN A 196 -6.89 8.12 12.85
CA ASN A 196 -8.24 7.86 12.32
C ASN A 196 -8.85 6.59 12.96
N ILE A 197 -10.17 6.49 12.91
CA ILE A 197 -10.92 5.31 13.33
C ILE A 197 -11.18 4.43 12.12
N ILE A 198 -10.92 3.13 12.23
CA ILE A 198 -11.47 2.12 11.32
C ILE A 198 -12.58 1.37 12.07
N VAL A 199 -13.73 1.24 11.42
CA VAL A 199 -14.85 0.43 11.93
C VAL A 199 -14.69 -0.98 11.38
N TYR A 200 -14.31 -1.92 12.23
CA TYR A 200 -14.19 -3.33 11.86
C TYR A 200 -15.48 -4.08 12.27
N ARG A 201 -16.13 -4.75 11.33
CA ARG A 201 -17.34 -5.55 11.61
C ARG A 201 -16.95 -6.98 11.94
N MET A 202 -17.26 -7.44 13.14
CA MET A 202 -16.98 -8.82 13.56
C MET A 202 -17.78 -9.82 12.73
N PRO A 203 -17.19 -10.99 12.38
CA PRO A 203 -17.92 -12.07 11.73
C PRO A 203 -19.08 -12.58 12.60
N ASN A 204 -20.09 -13.14 11.95
CA ASN A 204 -21.23 -13.74 12.65
C ASN A 204 -20.89 -15.16 13.16
N ASP A 205 -20.11 -15.89 12.37
CA ASP A 205 -19.68 -17.26 12.57
C ASP A 205 -18.42 -17.54 11.72
N ALA A 206 -17.87 -18.75 11.84
CA ALA A 206 -16.67 -19.18 11.12
C ALA A 206 -16.83 -19.24 9.59
N ALA A 207 -18.05 -19.34 9.05
CA ALA A 207 -18.28 -19.39 7.61
C ALA A 207 -18.27 -17.98 6.98
N THR A 208 -18.60 -16.96 7.78
CA THR A 208 -18.53 -15.53 7.39
C THR A 208 -17.23 -14.85 7.79
N MET A 209 -16.26 -15.61 8.31
CA MET A 209 -14.96 -15.08 8.71
C MET A 209 -14.11 -14.82 7.48
N ASP A 210 -13.56 -13.61 7.45
CA ASP A 210 -12.59 -13.09 6.50
C ASP A 210 -11.56 -12.35 7.38
N SER A 211 -10.49 -13.06 7.69
CA SER A 211 -9.54 -12.69 8.72
C SER A 211 -8.67 -11.54 8.24
N ASP A 212 -8.21 -11.54 6.99
CA ASP A 212 -7.37 -10.46 6.48
C ASP A 212 -8.15 -9.29 5.89
N GLY A 213 -9.41 -9.47 5.48
CA GLY A 213 -10.31 -8.44 4.97
C GLY A 213 -10.24 -8.23 3.45
N ASP A 214 -10.00 -9.28 2.67
CA ASP A 214 -9.95 -9.25 1.21
C ASP A 214 -11.28 -9.60 0.52
N ASP A 215 -12.38 -9.76 1.28
CA ASP A 215 -13.70 -10.16 0.81
C ASP A 215 -13.79 -11.61 0.31
N ILE A 216 -12.81 -12.45 0.64
CA ILE A 216 -12.81 -13.90 0.45
C ILE A 216 -12.87 -14.58 1.84
N PRO A 217 -13.87 -15.43 2.11
CA PRO A 217 -13.95 -16.13 3.39
C PRO A 217 -12.77 -17.10 3.62
N ASP A 218 -12.23 -17.14 4.84
CA ASP A 218 -11.15 -18.05 5.28
C ASP A 218 -11.41 -19.51 4.87
N THR A 219 -12.67 -19.93 4.97
CA THR A 219 -13.06 -21.30 4.64
C THR A 219 -12.87 -21.63 3.16
N TRP A 220 -13.02 -20.64 2.27
CA TRP A 220 -12.80 -20.80 0.84
C TRP A 220 -11.31 -20.82 0.51
N GLU A 221 -10.52 -19.97 1.16
CA GLU A 221 -9.07 -19.94 0.98
C GLU A 221 -8.40 -21.24 1.46
N ILE A 222 -8.94 -21.85 2.53
CA ILE A 222 -8.41 -23.11 3.08
C ILE A 222 -8.85 -24.33 2.28
N ASN A 223 -10.11 -24.39 1.85
CA ASN A 223 -10.75 -25.60 1.32
C ASN A 223 -11.09 -25.54 -0.18
N GLY A 224 -10.98 -24.36 -0.80
CA GLY A 224 -11.46 -24.08 -2.14
C GLY A 224 -12.88 -23.49 -2.17
N TYR A 225 -13.23 -22.92 -3.31
CA TYR A 225 -14.54 -22.34 -3.59
C TYR A 225 -15.38 -23.30 -4.45
N ASP A 226 -16.56 -23.63 -3.94
CA ASP A 226 -17.62 -24.40 -4.60
C ASP A 226 -18.70 -23.39 -5.00
N ALA A 227 -18.77 -23.11 -6.30
CA ALA A 227 -19.56 -22.00 -6.85
C ALA A 227 -21.04 -22.36 -6.96
N ASP A 228 -21.36 -23.62 -7.29
CA ASP A 228 -22.74 -24.10 -7.48
C ASP A 228 -23.33 -24.83 -6.26
N GLY A 229 -22.49 -25.14 -5.26
CA GLY A 229 -22.88 -25.78 -4.01
C GLY A 229 -23.14 -27.27 -4.15
N ASP A 230 -22.60 -27.94 -5.18
CA ASP A 230 -22.79 -29.37 -5.41
C ASP A 230 -21.89 -30.26 -4.53
N GLY A 231 -20.96 -29.66 -3.79
CA GLY A 231 -19.99 -30.34 -2.92
C GLY A 231 -18.65 -30.66 -3.60
N THR A 232 -18.48 -30.28 -4.86
CA THR A 232 -17.23 -30.34 -5.63
C THR A 232 -16.57 -28.96 -5.64
N ILE A 233 -15.27 -28.90 -5.40
CA ILE A 233 -14.54 -27.63 -5.46
C ILE A 233 -14.30 -27.26 -6.92
N ASP A 234 -14.78 -26.08 -7.34
CA ASP A 234 -14.56 -25.53 -8.67
C ASP A 234 -13.24 -24.76 -8.77
N ILE A 235 -12.88 -24.01 -7.72
CA ILE A 235 -11.64 -23.23 -7.66
C ILE A 235 -10.85 -23.59 -6.41
N ASP A 236 -9.69 -24.22 -6.61
CA ASP A 236 -8.72 -24.50 -5.55
C ASP A 236 -7.90 -23.24 -5.21
N LEU A 237 -8.50 -22.33 -4.44
CA LEU A 237 -7.88 -21.06 -4.04
C LEU A 237 -6.55 -21.26 -3.32
N LYS A 238 -6.46 -22.29 -2.49
CA LYS A 238 -5.22 -22.64 -1.79
C LYS A 238 -4.10 -23.00 -2.76
N ALA A 239 -4.39 -23.77 -3.79
CA ALA A 239 -3.40 -24.11 -4.82
C ALA A 239 -2.95 -22.89 -5.63
N LEU A 240 -3.79 -21.85 -5.70
CA LEU A 240 -3.47 -20.57 -6.32
C LEU A 240 -2.74 -19.60 -5.36
N GLY A 241 -2.52 -20.00 -4.11
CA GLY A 241 -1.74 -19.27 -3.12
C GLY A 241 -2.55 -18.46 -2.12
N ALA A 242 -3.87 -18.68 -2.03
CA ALA A 242 -4.70 -18.00 -1.04
C ALA A 242 -4.28 -18.31 0.40
N ASP A 243 -4.36 -17.31 1.27
CA ASP A 243 -3.94 -17.38 2.66
C ASP A 243 -4.79 -16.44 3.53
N PRO A 244 -5.59 -16.97 4.48
CA PRO A 244 -6.49 -16.17 5.33
C PRO A 244 -5.87 -15.04 6.15
N HIS A 245 -4.55 -14.96 6.19
CA HIS A 245 -3.81 -13.93 6.90
C HIS A 245 -3.04 -12.99 5.96
N ARG A 246 -3.19 -13.11 4.65
CA ARG A 246 -2.53 -12.27 3.65
C ARG A 246 -3.52 -11.98 2.52
N PRO A 247 -3.91 -10.70 2.33
CA PRO A 247 -4.95 -10.35 1.38
C PRO A 247 -4.65 -10.87 -0.02
N ASP A 248 -5.63 -11.51 -0.62
CA ASP A 248 -5.55 -12.11 -1.94
C ASP A 248 -6.40 -11.35 -2.96
N ILE A 249 -5.91 -11.32 -4.19
CA ILE A 249 -6.60 -10.77 -5.35
C ILE A 249 -6.46 -11.77 -6.48
N PHE A 250 -7.58 -12.11 -7.12
CA PHE A 250 -7.61 -12.93 -8.32
C PHE A 250 -8.04 -12.10 -9.52
N VAL A 251 -7.24 -12.15 -10.59
CA VAL A 251 -7.54 -11.44 -11.84
C VAL A 251 -7.35 -12.41 -13.01
N GLU A 252 -8.34 -12.47 -13.88
CA GLU A 252 -8.23 -13.14 -15.18
C GLU A 252 -8.00 -12.06 -16.24
N VAL A 253 -6.95 -12.25 -17.05
CA VAL A 253 -6.59 -11.34 -18.13
C VAL A 253 -6.53 -12.11 -19.43
N ASP A 254 -7.58 -11.98 -20.23
CA ASP A 254 -7.61 -12.57 -21.56
C ASP A 254 -6.81 -11.74 -22.54
N VAL A 255 -5.82 -12.37 -23.17
CA VAL A 255 -4.98 -11.71 -24.16
C VAL A 255 -5.58 -11.88 -25.55
N MET A 256 -5.83 -10.78 -26.25
CA MET A 256 -6.32 -10.81 -27.62
C MET A 256 -5.32 -11.55 -28.52
N ASN A 257 -5.84 -12.40 -29.39
CA ASN A 257 -5.01 -13.17 -30.32
C ASN A 257 -4.31 -12.26 -31.34
N SER A 258 -3.15 -12.70 -31.84
CA SER A 258 -2.42 -12.05 -32.95
C SER A 258 -1.93 -10.61 -32.70
N LEU A 259 -1.81 -10.18 -31.45
CA LEU A 259 -1.14 -8.90 -31.13
C LEU A 259 0.35 -8.94 -31.50
N THR A 260 0.88 -7.79 -31.89
CA THR A 260 2.31 -7.62 -32.19
C THR A 260 3.16 -7.26 -30.96
N ASN A 261 2.52 -6.72 -29.92
CA ASN A 261 3.06 -6.29 -28.65
C ASN A 261 2.20 -6.85 -27.49
N SER A 262 2.17 -8.18 -27.38
CA SER A 262 1.55 -8.88 -26.24
C SER A 262 2.32 -8.62 -24.93
N PRO A 263 1.64 -8.65 -23.77
CA PRO A 263 2.30 -8.45 -22.49
C PRO A 263 3.25 -9.63 -22.19
N GLY A 264 4.54 -9.33 -22.03
CA GLY A 264 5.53 -10.31 -21.62
C GLY A 264 5.51 -10.58 -20.11
N ALA A 265 6.14 -11.67 -19.68
CA ALA A 265 6.20 -12.09 -18.26
C ALA A 265 6.71 -10.98 -17.30
N ALA A 266 7.57 -10.08 -17.78
CA ALA A 266 8.09 -8.98 -16.98
C ALA A 266 7.02 -7.96 -16.56
N VAL A 267 5.95 -7.79 -17.36
CA VAL A 267 4.81 -6.92 -17.01
C VAL A 267 4.11 -7.48 -15.77
N TRP A 268 3.76 -8.77 -15.81
CA TRP A 268 3.07 -9.45 -14.72
C TRP A 268 3.92 -9.56 -13.46
N THR A 269 5.22 -9.82 -13.60
CA THR A 269 6.15 -9.81 -12.47
C THR A 269 6.22 -8.43 -11.84
N ALA A 270 6.26 -7.34 -12.62
CA ALA A 270 6.30 -6.00 -12.06
C ALA A 270 5.05 -5.67 -11.23
N VAL A 271 3.86 -6.08 -11.70
CA VAL A 271 2.59 -5.88 -10.96
C VAL A 271 2.57 -6.72 -9.69
N ARG A 272 2.88 -8.02 -9.77
CA ARG A 272 2.96 -8.89 -8.59
C ARG A 272 3.93 -8.36 -7.53
N THR A 273 5.11 -7.91 -7.95
CA THR A 273 6.10 -7.33 -7.04
C THR A 273 5.61 -6.01 -6.43
N ALA A 274 4.88 -5.17 -7.17
CA ALA A 274 4.32 -3.94 -6.62
C ALA A 274 3.34 -4.24 -5.47
N PHE A 275 2.42 -5.19 -5.65
CA PHE A 275 1.49 -5.62 -4.60
C PHE A 275 2.20 -6.36 -3.44
N ALA A 276 3.20 -7.19 -3.72
CA ALA A 276 4.02 -7.83 -2.68
C ALA A 276 4.84 -6.83 -1.85
N ASN A 277 5.18 -5.67 -2.43
CA ASN A 277 5.86 -4.57 -1.74
C ASN A 277 4.90 -3.58 -1.06
N ALA A 278 3.59 -3.77 -1.18
CA ALA A 278 2.62 -2.90 -0.50
C ALA A 278 2.91 -2.89 1.02
N PRO A 279 2.72 -1.74 1.71
CA PRO A 279 2.99 -1.61 3.13
C PRO A 279 1.90 -2.28 4.00
N VAL A 280 1.60 -3.55 3.71
CA VAL A 280 0.67 -4.39 4.43
C VAL A 280 1.47 -5.43 5.20
N ILE A 281 1.29 -5.46 6.51
CA ILE A 281 1.95 -6.39 7.42
C ILE A 281 0.96 -7.52 7.70
N ASN A 282 1.38 -8.76 7.46
CA ASN A 282 0.54 -9.93 7.64
C ASN A 282 0.98 -10.74 8.87
N PRO A 283 0.04 -11.26 9.69
CA PRO A 283 0.37 -12.09 10.82
C PRO A 283 0.77 -13.50 10.34
N GLY A 284 2.05 -13.85 10.47
CA GLY A 284 2.54 -15.21 10.15
C GLY A 284 2.91 -15.45 8.68
N SER A 285 2.61 -14.50 7.79
CA SER A 285 2.89 -14.58 6.36
C SER A 285 3.83 -13.45 5.89
N ASP A 286 4.25 -13.53 4.62
CA ASP A 286 5.01 -12.46 3.98
C ASP A 286 4.20 -11.17 3.96
N ASN A 287 4.88 -10.02 4.00
CA ASN A 287 4.22 -8.72 3.86
C ASN A 287 3.66 -8.53 2.43
N GLY A 288 2.83 -7.51 2.28
CA GLY A 288 2.19 -7.14 1.04
C GLY A 288 0.92 -7.91 0.76
N ILE A 289 0.43 -7.76 -0.46
CA ILE A 289 -0.81 -8.36 -0.96
C ILE A 289 -0.41 -9.43 -1.97
N ASN A 290 -1.12 -10.56 -2.00
CA ASN A 290 -0.96 -11.55 -3.04
C ASN A 290 -1.87 -11.19 -4.22
N VAL A 291 -1.34 -11.24 -5.44
CA VAL A 291 -2.15 -11.06 -6.65
C VAL A 291 -1.87 -12.19 -7.62
N SER A 292 -2.88 -13.02 -7.83
CA SER A 292 -2.88 -14.10 -8.81
C SER A 292 -3.42 -13.57 -10.13
N ILE A 293 -2.57 -13.56 -11.15
CA ILE A 293 -2.90 -13.08 -12.49
C ILE A 293 -2.92 -14.29 -13.43
N ASP A 294 -4.12 -14.76 -13.77
CA ASP A 294 -4.35 -15.81 -14.75
C ASP A 294 -4.38 -15.19 -16.15
N THR A 295 -3.42 -15.57 -16.99
CA THR A 295 -3.33 -15.10 -18.38
C THR A 295 -3.42 -16.24 -19.38
N SER A 296 -4.06 -17.35 -18.99
CA SER A 296 -4.17 -18.55 -19.82
C SER A 296 -5.26 -18.44 -20.88
N GLY A 297 -6.25 -17.57 -20.67
CA GLY A 297 -7.33 -17.31 -21.60
C GLY A 297 -6.97 -16.32 -22.72
N SER A 298 -7.82 -16.29 -23.74
CA SER A 298 -7.62 -15.46 -24.93
C SER A 298 -8.94 -15.12 -25.61
N VAL A 299 -8.99 -13.96 -26.26
CA VAL A 299 -10.15 -13.53 -27.07
C VAL A 299 -9.79 -13.38 -28.55
N PRO A 300 -10.75 -13.51 -29.49
CA PRO A 300 -10.52 -13.23 -30.91
C PRO A 300 -9.95 -11.82 -31.15
N PHE A 301 -9.15 -11.67 -32.21
CA PHE A 301 -8.62 -10.37 -32.59
C PHE A 301 -9.72 -9.41 -33.05
N TRP A 302 -9.67 -8.18 -32.53
CA TRP A 302 -10.50 -7.06 -32.98
C TRP A 302 -9.65 -5.79 -33.07
N GLN A 303 -9.86 -5.01 -34.12
CA GLN A 303 -9.11 -3.77 -34.32
C GLN A 303 -9.30 -2.81 -33.15
N THR A 304 -10.52 -2.69 -32.63
CA THR A 304 -10.83 -1.87 -31.47
C THR A 304 -11.83 -2.53 -30.54
N ILE A 305 -11.77 -2.20 -29.26
CA ILE A 305 -12.70 -2.65 -28.21
C ILE A 305 -13.01 -1.50 -27.24
N ASN A 306 -14.24 -1.47 -26.73
CA ASN A 306 -14.65 -0.57 -25.66
C ASN A 306 -15.75 -1.26 -24.82
N LEU A 307 -15.95 -0.77 -23.60
CA LEU A 307 -17.05 -1.15 -22.71
C LEU A 307 -18.41 -0.73 -23.27
N THR A 308 -18.43 0.34 -24.07
CA THR A 308 -19.66 0.87 -24.70
C THR A 308 -19.62 0.80 -26.22
N GLY A 309 -20.79 0.77 -26.85
CA GLY A 309 -20.94 0.76 -28.31
C GLY A 309 -21.45 -0.58 -28.84
N THR A 310 -21.90 -0.57 -30.10
CA THR A 310 -22.45 -1.74 -30.80
C THR A 310 -21.39 -2.35 -31.70
N ALA A 311 -21.27 -3.69 -31.64
CA ALA A 311 -20.35 -4.46 -32.48
C ALA A 311 -20.47 -4.12 -33.98
N SER A 312 -19.33 -4.08 -34.66
CA SER A 312 -19.22 -3.84 -36.11
C SER A 312 -18.05 -4.64 -36.69
N THR A 313 -17.72 -4.46 -37.97
CA THR A 313 -16.64 -5.21 -38.62
C THR A 313 -15.23 -4.93 -38.06
N THR A 314 -15.03 -3.83 -37.35
CA THR A 314 -13.71 -3.42 -36.79
C THR A 314 -13.76 -3.10 -35.30
N PHE A 315 -14.91 -3.30 -34.67
CA PHE A 315 -15.14 -2.95 -33.27
C PHE A 315 -15.93 -4.05 -32.60
N GLU A 316 -15.50 -4.45 -31.41
CA GLU A 316 -16.24 -5.36 -30.55
C GLU A 316 -16.57 -4.72 -29.20
N ASN A 317 -17.72 -5.09 -28.66
CA ASN A 317 -18.11 -4.70 -27.31
C ASN A 317 -17.48 -5.66 -26.28
N PHE A 318 -16.86 -5.11 -25.23
CA PHE A 318 -16.21 -5.89 -24.17
C PHE A 318 -17.11 -6.96 -23.57
N TYR A 319 -18.36 -6.63 -23.24
CA TYR A 319 -19.26 -7.57 -22.58
C TYR A 319 -19.66 -8.73 -23.50
N THR A 320 -19.62 -8.56 -24.82
CA THR A 320 -19.81 -9.66 -25.78
C THR A 320 -18.67 -10.67 -25.65
N LEU A 321 -17.43 -10.19 -25.50
CA LEU A 321 -16.28 -11.06 -25.27
C LEU A 321 -16.27 -11.66 -23.86
N LYS A 322 -16.57 -10.89 -22.81
CA LYS A 322 -16.70 -11.40 -21.43
C LYS A 322 -17.72 -12.55 -21.37
N THR A 323 -18.93 -12.36 -21.90
CA THR A 323 -19.97 -13.41 -21.92
C THR A 323 -19.52 -14.68 -22.66
N ALA A 324 -18.65 -14.57 -23.66
CA ALA A 324 -18.19 -15.71 -24.44
C ALA A 324 -16.96 -16.43 -23.86
N ASN A 325 -16.17 -15.79 -22.99
CA ASN A 325 -14.86 -16.28 -22.60
C ASN A 325 -14.62 -16.33 -21.07
N PHE A 326 -15.31 -15.50 -20.29
CA PHE A 326 -15.23 -15.52 -18.83
C PHE A 326 -16.33 -16.42 -18.25
N ASP A 327 -15.91 -17.40 -17.45
CA ASP A 327 -16.84 -18.27 -16.71
C ASP A 327 -17.41 -17.52 -15.50
N ASN A 328 -18.45 -16.72 -15.75
CA ASN A 328 -19.05 -15.88 -14.71
C ASN A 328 -19.70 -16.69 -13.59
N ASP A 329 -20.23 -17.87 -13.89
CA ASP A 329 -20.93 -18.70 -12.90
C ASP A 329 -19.93 -19.28 -11.89
N VAL A 330 -18.72 -19.63 -12.33
CA VAL A 330 -17.66 -20.16 -11.46
C VAL A 330 -16.77 -19.06 -10.88
N ARG A 331 -16.36 -18.08 -11.70
CA ARG A 331 -15.29 -17.12 -11.34
C ARG A 331 -15.80 -15.75 -10.91
N GLY A 332 -17.05 -15.40 -11.21
CA GLY A 332 -17.58 -14.04 -11.01
C GLY A 332 -17.58 -13.57 -9.54
N ARG A 333 -17.57 -14.50 -8.57
CA ARG A 333 -17.46 -14.15 -7.14
C ARG A 333 -16.05 -13.81 -6.69
N ILE A 334 -15.02 -14.23 -7.43
CA ILE A 334 -13.62 -14.23 -6.99
C ILE A 334 -12.73 -13.37 -7.89
N TYR A 335 -12.92 -13.45 -9.21
CA TYR A 335 -12.03 -12.85 -10.19
C TYR A 335 -12.52 -11.49 -10.65
N HIS A 336 -11.61 -10.52 -10.69
CA HIS A 336 -11.73 -9.40 -11.62
C HIS A 336 -11.41 -9.89 -13.04
N TYR A 337 -12.00 -9.27 -14.06
CA TYR A 337 -11.80 -9.67 -15.45
C TYR A 337 -11.28 -8.52 -16.31
N CYS A 338 -10.20 -8.76 -17.05
CA CYS A 338 -9.66 -7.77 -17.96
C CYS A 338 -9.35 -8.37 -19.34
N ILE A 339 -9.39 -7.52 -20.36
CA ILE A 339 -8.96 -7.88 -21.71
C ILE A 339 -7.72 -7.06 -22.09
N TRP A 340 -6.64 -7.74 -22.45
CA TRP A 340 -5.50 -7.12 -23.11
C TRP A 340 -5.73 -7.06 -24.62
N ALA A 341 -5.97 -5.86 -25.14
CA ALA A 341 -6.49 -5.62 -26.47
C ALA A 341 -5.51 -4.90 -27.41
N ASN A 342 -5.90 -4.84 -28.68
CA ASN A 342 -5.16 -4.11 -29.71
C ASN A 342 -5.19 -2.58 -29.48
N ALA A 343 -6.39 -1.99 -29.48
CA ALA A 343 -6.59 -0.55 -29.38
C ALA A 343 -7.96 -0.19 -28.80
N HIS A 344 -8.04 0.96 -28.14
CA HIS A 344 -9.31 1.62 -27.81
C HIS A 344 -9.71 2.60 -28.94
N PRO A 345 -11.00 2.74 -29.33
CA PRO A 345 -11.45 3.63 -30.41
C PRO A 345 -11.00 5.10 -30.26
N SER A 346 -10.88 5.58 -29.02
CA SER A 346 -10.44 6.94 -28.71
C SER A 346 -8.90 7.08 -28.59
N GLY A 347 -8.14 6.02 -28.88
CA GLY A 347 -6.69 5.99 -28.75
C GLY A 347 -6.19 6.00 -27.30
N TRP A 348 -6.99 5.49 -26.37
CA TRP A 348 -6.63 5.38 -24.95
C TRP A 348 -5.78 4.14 -24.70
N SER A 349 -4.96 4.17 -23.65
CA SER A 349 -4.12 3.03 -23.24
C SER A 349 -4.86 1.98 -22.41
N GLY A 350 -6.01 2.36 -21.84
CA GLY A 350 -6.88 1.50 -21.06
C GLY A 350 -8.17 2.21 -20.68
N ILE A 351 -9.10 1.44 -20.10
CA ILE A 351 -10.34 1.93 -19.49
C ILE A 351 -10.88 0.87 -18.51
N SER A 352 -11.48 1.31 -17.41
CA SER A 352 -12.30 0.51 -16.49
C SER A 352 -13.75 0.98 -16.51
N ASP A 353 -14.68 0.12 -16.09
CA ASP A 353 -16.12 0.36 -16.04
C ASP A 353 -16.57 1.32 -14.92
N VAL A 354 -15.63 1.82 -14.11
CA VAL A 354 -15.84 2.78 -13.02
C VAL A 354 -16.68 4.02 -13.41
N ASP A 355 -16.57 4.48 -14.66
CA ASP A 355 -17.28 5.67 -15.15
C ASP A 355 -18.82 5.48 -15.27
N TRP A 356 -19.30 4.24 -15.18
CA TRP A 356 -20.69 3.90 -15.46
C TRP A 356 -21.45 3.31 -14.26
N VAL A 357 -20.75 2.70 -13.31
CA VAL A 357 -21.36 1.95 -12.20
C VAL A 357 -20.87 2.33 -10.79
N ASN A 358 -20.05 3.38 -10.65
CA ASN A 358 -19.45 3.81 -9.36
C ASN A 358 -18.74 2.63 -8.65
N GLY A 359 -17.84 1.99 -9.39
CA GLY A 359 -16.97 0.91 -8.99
C GLY A 359 -16.64 0.02 -10.18
N GLY A 360 -15.65 -0.86 -10.06
CA GLY A 360 -15.26 -1.70 -11.19
C GLY A 360 -14.89 -3.12 -10.80
N ASP A 361 -15.23 -4.07 -11.66
CA ASP A 361 -14.65 -5.41 -11.69
C ASP A 361 -14.02 -5.74 -13.05
N ASP A 362 -14.23 -4.86 -14.04
CA ASP A 362 -13.87 -5.07 -15.44
C ASP A 362 -12.91 -4.01 -15.99
N CYS A 363 -11.92 -4.44 -16.78
CA CYS A 363 -10.99 -3.50 -17.40
C CYS A 363 -10.48 -3.89 -18.79
N ILE A 364 -10.02 -2.89 -19.55
CA ILE A 364 -9.35 -3.06 -20.84
C ILE A 364 -7.98 -2.41 -20.74
N VAL A 365 -6.95 -3.10 -21.21
CA VAL A 365 -5.63 -2.52 -21.48
C VAL A 365 -5.36 -2.63 -22.97
N SER A 366 -5.06 -1.54 -23.66
CA SER A 366 -4.95 -1.51 -25.12
C SER A 366 -3.63 -0.91 -25.60
N PHE A 367 -2.61 -1.78 -25.72
CA PHE A 367 -1.21 -1.38 -25.93
C PHE A 367 -0.59 -1.80 -27.27
N ASP A 368 -1.28 -2.57 -28.11
CA ASP A 368 -0.68 -3.08 -29.35
C ASP A 368 -0.46 -1.96 -30.39
N ASP A 369 -1.49 -1.16 -30.66
CA ASP A 369 -1.43 0.00 -31.57
C ASP A 369 -1.11 1.32 -30.83
N PHE A 370 -0.70 1.24 -29.56
CA PHE A 370 -0.35 2.41 -28.77
C PHE A 370 1.05 2.94 -29.15
N PRO A 371 1.38 4.24 -29.07
CA PRO A 371 2.65 4.73 -29.59
C PRO A 371 3.88 4.06 -28.96
N ALA A 372 4.82 3.63 -29.80
CA ALA A 372 5.98 2.81 -29.40
C ALA A 372 6.82 3.39 -28.24
N SER A 373 6.88 4.72 -28.08
CA SER A 373 7.57 5.36 -26.95
C SER A 373 6.97 4.99 -25.58
N TYR A 374 5.70 4.59 -25.54
CA TYR A 374 5.01 4.19 -24.32
C TYR A 374 4.97 2.69 -24.11
N GLN A 375 5.33 1.85 -25.08
CA GLN A 375 5.23 0.38 -24.97
C GLN A 375 6.35 -0.27 -24.12
N SER A 376 6.84 0.41 -23.07
CA SER A 376 7.80 -0.18 -22.14
C SER A 376 7.11 -1.12 -21.15
N VAL A 377 7.86 -2.08 -20.57
CA VAL A 377 7.37 -2.97 -19.50
C VAL A 377 6.73 -2.17 -18.36
N ARG A 378 7.39 -1.08 -17.95
CA ARG A 378 6.90 -0.21 -16.88
C ARG A 378 5.57 0.45 -17.22
N SER A 379 5.43 1.05 -18.40
CA SER A 379 4.19 1.72 -18.81
C SER A 379 3.04 0.72 -18.97
N MET A 380 3.33 -0.47 -19.51
CA MET A 380 2.37 -1.57 -19.61
C MET A 380 1.90 -2.04 -18.23
N ALA A 381 2.83 -2.28 -17.30
CA ALA A 381 2.52 -2.68 -15.92
C ALA A 381 1.75 -1.57 -15.17
N ALA A 382 2.17 -0.31 -15.32
CA ALA A 382 1.52 0.83 -14.71
C ALA A 382 0.12 1.07 -15.26
N THR A 383 -0.11 0.82 -16.55
CA THR A 383 -1.46 0.94 -17.11
C THR A 383 -2.36 -0.18 -16.65
N PHE A 384 -1.90 -1.43 -16.68
CA PHE A 384 -2.69 -2.52 -16.11
C PHE A 384 -3.02 -2.25 -14.64
N MET A 385 -2.03 -1.86 -13.83
CA MET A 385 -2.26 -1.52 -12.44
C MET A 385 -3.21 -0.31 -12.28
N HIS A 386 -3.18 0.68 -13.17
CA HIS A 386 -4.12 1.80 -13.14
C HIS A 386 -5.56 1.37 -13.41
N GLU A 387 -5.81 0.66 -14.50
CA GLU A 387 -7.16 0.22 -14.85
C GLU A 387 -7.69 -0.78 -13.81
N PHE A 388 -6.82 -1.68 -13.36
CA PHE A 388 -7.13 -2.58 -12.26
C PHE A 388 -7.34 -1.85 -10.92
N GLY A 389 -6.70 -0.70 -10.72
CA GLY A 389 -6.91 0.15 -9.55
C GLY A 389 -8.31 0.71 -9.46
N HIS A 390 -8.94 1.02 -10.60
CA HIS A 390 -10.37 1.36 -10.61
C HIS A 390 -11.24 0.20 -10.11
N ASN A 391 -10.85 -1.04 -10.41
CA ASN A 391 -11.48 -2.24 -9.86
C ASN A 391 -11.20 -2.49 -8.37
N LEU A 392 -10.40 -1.63 -7.74
CA LEU A 392 -10.16 -1.59 -6.31
C LEU A 392 -10.65 -0.28 -5.69
N ASN A 393 -11.60 0.41 -6.35
CA ASN A 393 -12.19 1.70 -5.98
C ASN A 393 -11.19 2.88 -5.93
N GLN A 394 -10.13 2.86 -6.74
CA GLN A 394 -9.19 3.97 -6.82
C GLN A 394 -9.59 4.97 -7.91
N LYS A 395 -9.27 6.25 -7.70
CA LYS A 395 -9.60 7.35 -8.63
C LYS A 395 -8.35 8.13 -9.03
N HIS A 396 -8.42 8.89 -10.12
CA HIS A 396 -7.25 9.54 -10.71
C HIS A 396 -6.54 10.56 -9.81
N GLY A 397 -7.30 11.25 -8.96
CA GLY A 397 -6.81 12.20 -7.95
C GLY A 397 -6.82 11.65 -6.53
N GLY A 398 -7.10 10.35 -6.37
CA GLY A 398 -7.30 9.68 -5.08
C GLY A 398 -8.72 9.86 -4.55
N VAL A 399 -9.12 11.10 -4.26
CA VAL A 399 -10.48 11.43 -3.76
C VAL A 399 -11.47 11.79 -4.87
N ASP A 400 -10.95 12.14 -6.05
CA ASP A 400 -11.71 12.59 -7.21
C ASP A 400 -11.11 12.03 -8.52
N HIS A 401 -11.73 12.35 -9.65
CA HIS A 401 -11.27 11.94 -10.98
C HIS A 401 -10.43 13.02 -11.70
N TYR A 402 -9.96 14.05 -10.99
CA TYR A 402 -9.05 15.03 -11.56
C TYR A 402 -7.65 14.43 -11.73
N ASN A 403 -6.95 14.89 -12.75
CA ASN A 403 -5.78 14.20 -13.28
C ASN A 403 -4.49 14.96 -12.98
N LYS A 404 -3.34 14.31 -13.16
CA LYS A 404 -2.01 14.96 -13.18
C LYS A 404 -1.55 15.63 -11.88
N ASN A 405 -2.25 15.40 -10.77
CA ASN A 405 -1.83 15.86 -9.44
C ASN A 405 -0.34 15.48 -9.20
N PRO A 406 0.55 16.47 -9.00
CA PRO A 406 2.00 16.24 -8.91
C PRO A 406 2.43 15.66 -7.55
N VAL A 407 1.62 15.82 -6.51
CA VAL A 407 1.91 15.28 -5.16
C VAL A 407 1.29 13.92 -4.93
N TYR A 408 0.33 13.53 -5.76
CA TYR A 408 -0.26 12.19 -5.74
C TYR A 408 0.67 11.15 -6.37
N SER A 409 1.42 10.46 -5.52
CA SER A 409 2.52 9.58 -5.94
C SER A 409 2.05 8.19 -6.36
N SER A 410 1.21 8.12 -7.39
CA SER A 410 0.44 6.92 -7.73
C SER A 410 0.30 6.73 -9.23
N VAL A 411 0.32 5.48 -9.71
CA VAL A 411 -0.04 5.17 -11.11
C VAL A 411 -1.44 5.63 -11.49
N MET A 412 -2.34 5.86 -10.53
CA MET A 412 -3.65 6.47 -10.78
C MET A 412 -3.54 7.90 -11.36
N SER A 413 -2.44 8.60 -11.14
CA SER A 413 -2.20 9.92 -11.74
C SER A 413 -1.59 9.79 -13.13
N TYR A 414 -2.14 10.49 -14.12
CA TYR A 414 -1.57 10.56 -15.48
C TYR A 414 -0.19 11.23 -15.55
N SER A 415 0.24 11.91 -14.49
CA SER A 415 1.64 12.39 -14.37
C SER A 415 2.64 11.26 -14.09
N TRP A 416 2.14 10.07 -13.71
CA TRP A 416 2.91 8.90 -13.29
C TRP A 416 2.79 7.72 -14.25
N GLN A 417 1.57 7.29 -14.61
CA GLN A 417 1.28 6.05 -15.35
C GLN A 417 2.21 5.79 -16.56
N LEU A 418 2.40 6.80 -17.42
CA LEU A 418 3.15 6.69 -18.69
C LEU A 418 4.49 7.46 -18.69
N ARG A 419 4.98 7.85 -17.51
CA ARG A 419 5.99 8.90 -17.39
C ARG A 419 7.32 8.62 -18.10
N THR A 420 7.77 7.35 -18.13
CA THR A 420 9.00 6.99 -18.86
C THR A 420 8.89 7.16 -20.37
N GLY A 421 7.69 7.06 -20.94
CA GLY A 421 7.47 7.25 -22.38
C GLY A 421 7.25 8.70 -22.81
N LEU A 422 7.04 9.61 -21.84
CA LEU A 422 6.94 11.04 -22.12
C LEU A 422 8.26 11.61 -22.66
N ASN A 423 8.20 12.71 -23.41
CA ASN A 423 9.41 13.46 -23.74
C ASN A 423 9.84 14.36 -22.56
N ASN A 424 11.06 14.92 -22.62
CA ASN A 424 11.60 15.74 -21.53
C ASN A 424 10.77 17.00 -21.26
N ALA A 425 10.19 17.62 -22.28
CA ALA A 425 9.35 18.81 -22.11
C ALA A 425 8.06 18.47 -21.34
N SER A 426 7.41 17.36 -21.68
CA SER A 426 6.23 16.86 -20.98
C SER A 426 6.53 16.53 -19.51
N ARG A 427 7.64 15.84 -19.22
CA ARG A 427 8.06 15.56 -17.83
C ARG A 427 8.35 16.84 -17.04
N ARG A 428 9.02 17.81 -17.66
CA ARG A 428 9.30 19.12 -17.04
C ARG A 428 8.02 19.88 -16.72
N SER A 429 7.04 19.86 -17.63
CA SER A 429 5.74 20.51 -17.41
C SER A 429 4.85 19.78 -16.39
N ARG A 430 5.20 18.55 -15.98
CA ARG A 430 4.42 17.70 -15.07
C ARG A 430 5.35 17.12 -13.99
N PRO A 431 5.85 17.94 -13.06
CA PRO A 431 6.78 17.50 -12.03
C PRO A 431 6.11 16.50 -11.08
N ILE A 432 6.90 15.60 -10.49
CA ILE A 432 6.45 14.62 -9.49
C ILE A 432 7.55 14.38 -8.45
N TYR A 433 7.24 13.61 -7.41
CA TYR A 433 8.25 12.99 -6.53
C TYR A 433 9.04 11.88 -7.25
N SER A 434 10.11 12.25 -7.96
CA SER A 434 10.90 11.28 -8.72
C SER A 434 11.62 10.19 -7.89
N PRO A 435 12.06 10.41 -6.62
CA PRO A 435 12.61 9.32 -5.82
C PRO A 435 11.60 8.19 -5.61
N PHE A 436 10.35 8.53 -5.27
CA PHE A 436 9.27 7.56 -5.12
C PHE A 436 8.91 6.87 -6.45
N TYR A 437 8.79 7.63 -7.55
CA TYR A 437 8.49 7.03 -8.86
C TYR A 437 9.57 6.03 -9.31
N TYR A 438 10.84 6.40 -9.22
CA TYR A 438 11.93 5.55 -9.68
C TYR A 438 12.36 4.50 -8.65
N GLN A 439 11.84 4.58 -7.41
CA GLN A 439 12.30 3.83 -6.24
C GLN A 439 13.83 3.91 -6.10
N LEU A 440 14.35 5.13 -6.24
CA LEU A 440 15.79 5.40 -6.30
C LEU A 440 16.12 6.58 -5.39
N ASN A 441 16.96 6.31 -4.40
CA ASN A 441 17.37 7.30 -3.40
C ASN A 441 17.94 8.57 -4.06
N GLY A 442 17.32 9.72 -3.80
CA GLY A 442 17.74 11.03 -4.30
C GLY A 442 17.57 11.24 -5.81
N ALA A 443 16.76 10.44 -6.50
CA ALA A 443 16.55 10.57 -7.94
C ALA A 443 15.85 11.89 -8.32
N VAL A 444 16.42 12.64 -9.27
CA VAL A 444 15.88 13.93 -9.76
C VAL A 444 15.84 13.97 -11.28
N GLU A 445 14.71 14.43 -11.85
CA GLU A 445 14.58 14.64 -13.29
C GLU A 445 15.10 16.00 -13.75
N THR A 446 16.42 16.14 -13.87
CA THR A 446 17.03 17.39 -14.34
C THR A 446 16.57 17.73 -15.76
N ASN A 447 15.91 18.88 -15.94
CA ASN A 447 15.33 19.31 -17.22
C ASN A 447 14.33 18.31 -17.84
N GLY A 448 13.72 17.46 -17.00
CA GLY A 448 12.82 16.38 -17.43
C GLY A 448 13.55 15.17 -18.03
N ALA A 449 14.87 15.05 -17.90
CA ALA A 449 15.59 13.84 -18.28
C ALA A 449 15.36 12.73 -17.25
N ILE A 450 15.25 11.49 -17.70
CA ILE A 450 15.18 10.32 -16.80
C ILE A 450 16.53 10.23 -16.04
N PRO A 451 16.53 10.06 -14.70
CA PRO A 451 17.74 9.93 -13.92
C PRO A 451 18.62 8.77 -14.40
N ALA A 452 19.94 8.93 -14.30
CA ALA A 452 20.87 7.85 -14.62
C ALA A 452 20.70 6.68 -13.63
N GLY A 453 20.85 5.44 -14.11
CA GLY A 453 20.76 4.24 -13.27
C GLY A 453 19.34 3.72 -13.01
N VAL A 454 18.31 4.36 -13.57
CA VAL A 454 16.94 3.82 -13.52
C VAL A 454 16.86 2.55 -14.35
N THR A 455 16.75 1.42 -13.66
CA THR A 455 16.51 0.08 -14.25
C THR A 455 15.19 -0.52 -13.78
N ASN A 456 14.51 0.14 -12.85
CA ASN A 456 13.31 -0.39 -12.19
C ASN A 456 12.04 -0.20 -13.03
N ASN A 457 11.30 -1.30 -13.22
CA ASN A 457 10.02 -1.32 -13.93
C ASN A 457 8.80 -1.34 -12.99
N LEU A 458 9.01 -1.23 -11.67
CA LEU A 458 7.93 -1.36 -10.70
C LEU A 458 7.01 -0.13 -10.69
N PRO A 459 5.71 -0.29 -11.02
CA PRO A 459 4.70 0.70 -10.69
C PRO A 459 4.48 0.78 -9.17
N ASP A 460 3.82 1.83 -8.70
CA ASP A 460 3.46 1.96 -7.30
C ASP A 460 2.19 2.82 -7.12
N TYR A 461 1.56 2.60 -5.98
CA TYR A 461 0.47 3.39 -5.45
C TYR A 461 0.97 4.30 -4.33
N SER A 462 0.27 5.41 -4.12
CA SER A 462 0.71 6.36 -3.10
C SER A 462 0.44 5.84 -1.69
N GLN A 463 1.38 6.11 -0.78
CA GLN A 463 1.19 5.92 0.66
C GLN A 463 0.62 7.17 1.36
N GLY A 464 0.32 8.25 0.62
CA GLY A 464 -0.28 9.47 1.16
C GLY A 464 0.67 10.34 1.98
N MET A 465 1.91 10.54 1.50
CA MET A 465 2.95 11.33 2.18
C MET A 465 3.10 12.75 1.63
N GLY A 466 2.72 12.96 0.38
CA GLY A 466 3.00 14.17 -0.39
C GLY A 466 2.47 15.45 0.28
N ARG A 467 3.19 16.54 0.10
CA ARG A 467 2.81 17.83 0.67
C ARG A 467 1.54 18.41 0.06
N ASN A 468 0.93 19.35 0.77
CA ASN A 468 -0.12 20.17 0.18
C ASN A 468 0.49 21.25 -0.73
N LEU A 469 -0.13 21.49 -1.87
CA LEU A 469 0.17 22.61 -2.77
C LEU A 469 -1.05 23.50 -2.93
N LEU A 470 -0.88 24.80 -2.72
CA LEU A 470 -1.91 25.79 -2.98
C LEU A 470 -1.70 26.33 -4.39
N GLU A 471 -2.66 26.08 -5.28
CA GLU A 471 -2.55 26.42 -6.70
C GLU A 471 -2.39 27.92 -6.95
N ASN A 472 -2.84 28.79 -6.04
CA ASN A 472 -2.69 30.24 -6.12
C ASN A 472 -1.48 30.79 -5.36
N ASN A 473 -0.62 29.92 -4.81
CA ASN A 473 0.51 30.33 -3.98
C ASN A 473 1.68 29.34 -4.07
N LEU A 474 2.06 28.97 -5.29
CA LEU A 474 3.18 28.07 -5.54
C LEU A 474 4.53 28.80 -5.35
N ASN A 475 5.54 28.04 -4.93
CA ASN A 475 6.90 28.53 -4.72
C ASN A 475 7.85 27.73 -5.62
N GLU A 476 8.44 28.40 -6.60
CA GLU A 476 9.29 27.76 -7.61
C GLU A 476 10.63 27.29 -7.03
N PRO A 477 11.39 28.11 -6.25
CA PRO A 477 12.62 27.65 -5.61
C PRO A 477 12.44 26.44 -4.69
N ALA A 478 11.31 26.37 -3.98
CA ALA A 478 11.01 25.24 -3.11
C ALA A 478 10.66 23.97 -3.89
N GLY A 479 10.01 24.13 -5.06
CA GLY A 479 9.52 23.04 -5.89
C GLY A 479 8.64 22.05 -5.12
N LEU A 480 8.79 20.76 -5.44
CA LEU A 480 8.06 19.67 -4.78
C LEU A 480 8.77 19.15 -3.52
N TYR A 481 10.08 18.90 -3.62
CA TYR A 481 10.88 18.30 -2.55
C TYR A 481 12.37 18.63 -2.71
N ASN A 482 13.11 18.61 -1.61
CA ASN A 482 14.55 18.85 -1.49
C ASN A 482 15.04 20.15 -2.16
N GLY A 483 14.18 21.16 -2.30
CA GLY A 483 14.51 22.40 -3.02
C GLY A 483 14.81 22.19 -4.50
N ASN A 484 14.32 21.10 -5.11
CA ASN A 484 14.40 20.91 -6.56
C ASN A 484 13.40 21.85 -7.24
N ALA A 485 13.92 23.00 -7.69
CA ALA A 485 13.10 24.07 -8.22
C ALA A 485 12.23 23.63 -9.42
N VAL A 486 11.02 24.17 -9.48
CA VAL A 486 10.05 23.91 -10.55
C VAL A 486 9.60 25.25 -11.12
N ASP A 487 9.77 25.42 -12.42
CA ASP A 487 9.19 26.52 -13.20
C ASP A 487 7.67 26.29 -13.31
N TRP A 488 6.92 26.85 -12.37
CA TRP A 488 5.47 26.64 -12.29
C TRP A 488 4.77 27.47 -13.36
N ASN A 489 5.19 28.71 -13.60
CA ASN A 489 4.55 29.63 -14.55
C ASN A 489 5.00 29.44 -16.02
N GLN A 490 6.07 28.67 -16.25
CA GLN A 490 6.71 28.39 -17.54
C GLN A 490 7.29 29.62 -18.25
N ASP A 491 7.79 30.60 -17.48
CA ASP A 491 8.41 31.81 -18.03
C ASP A 491 9.90 31.66 -18.36
N GLY A 492 10.49 30.51 -17.99
CA GLY A 492 11.87 30.17 -18.31
C GLY A 492 12.85 30.31 -17.15
N ASP A 493 12.40 30.69 -15.95
CA ASP A 493 13.17 30.54 -14.72
C ASP A 493 12.40 29.79 -13.63
N SER A 494 12.91 29.79 -12.39
CA SER A 494 12.27 29.06 -11.27
C SER A 494 12.49 29.82 -9.97
N THR A 495 12.39 31.15 -10.06
CA THR A 495 12.72 32.07 -8.99
C THR A 495 11.50 32.69 -8.31
N ASP A 496 10.30 32.47 -8.85
CA ASP A 496 9.10 33.12 -8.37
C ASP A 496 8.47 32.46 -7.15
N THR A 497 7.70 33.27 -6.42
CA THR A 497 6.84 32.83 -5.32
C THR A 497 5.46 33.46 -5.48
N GLY A 498 4.42 32.78 -4.99
CA GLY A 498 3.05 33.24 -5.21
C GLY A 498 2.53 32.94 -6.61
N VAL A 499 3.13 31.96 -7.31
CA VAL A 499 2.73 31.60 -8.66
C VAL A 499 1.35 30.93 -8.63
N THR A 500 0.51 31.29 -9.59
CA THR A 500 -0.82 30.71 -9.77
C THR A 500 -0.83 29.73 -10.95
N ARG A 501 -1.26 28.48 -10.73
CA ARG A 501 -1.40 27.47 -11.77
C ARG A 501 -2.37 26.36 -11.39
N ASP A 502 -3.21 26.00 -12.34
CA ASP A 502 -4.01 24.76 -12.32
C ASP A 502 -3.07 23.56 -12.46
N LEU A 503 -2.95 22.78 -11.39
CA LEU A 503 -2.08 21.61 -11.28
C LEU A 503 -2.81 20.31 -11.65
N ASN A 504 -4.12 20.22 -11.41
CA ASN A 504 -4.92 19.00 -11.59
C ASN A 504 -5.80 18.99 -12.87
N SER A 505 -5.69 20.03 -13.69
CA SER A 505 -6.45 20.25 -14.92
C SER A 505 -7.97 20.30 -14.73
N ASN A 506 -8.46 20.79 -13.59
CA ASN A 506 -9.90 20.93 -13.34
C ASN A 506 -10.46 22.33 -13.71
N GLY A 507 -9.59 23.25 -14.14
CA GLY A 507 -9.96 24.63 -14.49
C GLY A 507 -10.05 25.60 -13.31
N SER A 508 -9.76 25.14 -12.09
CA SER A 508 -9.53 25.96 -10.90
C SER A 508 -8.05 26.28 -10.75
N THR A 509 -7.76 27.37 -10.05
CA THR A 509 -6.39 27.70 -9.62
C THR A 509 -6.36 28.08 -8.15
N THR A 510 -7.39 27.69 -7.39
CA THR A 510 -7.55 28.05 -5.97
C THR A 510 -7.53 26.83 -5.08
N ASP A 511 -7.28 25.65 -5.65
CA ASP A 511 -7.42 24.41 -4.91
C ASP A 511 -6.21 24.16 -4.03
N THR A 512 -6.45 23.39 -2.97
CA THR A 512 -5.37 22.73 -2.24
C THR A 512 -5.24 21.34 -2.80
N ILE A 513 -4.15 21.09 -3.51
CA ILE A 513 -3.82 19.78 -4.04
C ILE A 513 -3.16 18.97 -2.93
N THR A 514 -3.70 17.78 -2.69
CA THR A 514 -3.25 16.87 -1.63
C THR A 514 -2.88 15.51 -2.21
N ASP A 515 -2.07 14.75 -1.48
CA ASP A 515 -1.84 13.33 -1.75
C ASP A 515 -2.99 12.47 -1.20
N PHE A 516 -3.04 11.19 -1.57
CA PHE A 516 -4.02 10.21 -1.11
C PHE A 516 -3.34 8.86 -0.89
N SER A 517 -3.61 8.19 0.24
CA SER A 517 -3.06 6.87 0.52
C SER A 517 -3.88 5.78 -0.17
N ASN A 518 -3.46 5.38 -1.37
CA ASN A 518 -4.11 4.29 -2.11
C ASN A 518 -4.06 2.97 -1.34
N TRP A 519 -2.88 2.58 -0.86
CA TRP A 519 -2.66 1.25 -0.28
C TRP A 519 -3.55 0.98 0.94
N SER A 520 -3.85 1.99 1.74
CA SER A 520 -4.73 1.88 2.91
C SER A 520 -6.22 2.05 2.57
N ASN A 521 -6.57 2.29 1.30
CA ASN A 521 -7.94 2.55 0.85
C ASN A 521 -8.34 1.67 -0.35
N LEU A 522 -7.68 0.53 -0.54
CA LEU A 522 -8.10 -0.48 -1.52
C LEU A 522 -9.44 -1.09 -1.09
N ASN A 523 -10.32 -1.36 -2.05
CA ASN A 523 -11.56 -2.08 -1.83
C ASN A 523 -11.62 -3.37 -2.66
N PHE A 524 -11.62 -4.51 -1.97
CA PHE A 524 -11.56 -5.84 -2.59
C PHE A 524 -12.94 -6.37 -3.02
N SER A 525 -14.05 -5.72 -2.62
CA SER A 525 -15.40 -6.26 -2.83
C SER A 525 -15.94 -6.12 -4.26
N GLY A 526 -15.10 -5.76 -5.23
CA GLY A 526 -15.48 -5.52 -6.62
C GLY A 526 -16.23 -6.70 -7.25
N PRO A 527 -15.67 -7.93 -7.22
CA PRO A 527 -16.29 -9.11 -7.82
C PRO A 527 -17.63 -9.46 -7.17
N ARG A 528 -17.70 -9.48 -5.83
CA ARG A 528 -18.96 -9.74 -5.09
C ARG A 528 -20.07 -8.78 -5.47
N ASN A 529 -19.73 -7.52 -5.71
CA ASN A 529 -20.71 -6.48 -5.97
C ASN A 529 -20.96 -6.25 -7.48
N ASN A 530 -20.35 -7.05 -8.37
CA ASN A 530 -20.35 -6.81 -9.82
C ASN A 530 -19.99 -5.35 -10.15
N GLY A 531 -18.89 -4.88 -9.57
CA GLY A 531 -18.39 -3.53 -9.79
C GLY A 531 -19.19 -2.42 -9.08
N THR A 532 -20.15 -2.70 -8.21
CA THR A 532 -20.86 -1.63 -7.49
C THR A 532 -20.22 -1.32 -6.13
N TYR A 533 -19.68 -0.12 -5.94
CA TYR A 533 -19.32 0.37 -4.60
C TYR A 533 -20.39 1.33 -4.09
N SER A 534 -20.94 1.05 -2.91
CA SER A 534 -21.77 2.02 -2.21
C SER A 534 -20.88 3.15 -1.69
N ASN A 535 -21.21 4.40 -2.03
CA ASN A 535 -20.61 5.60 -1.41
C ASN A 535 -20.87 5.69 0.09
#